data_AF-A0A845A0I6-F1
#
_entry.id   AF-A0A845A0I6-F1
#
_cell.length_a   1.000
_cell.length_b   1.000
_cell.length_c   1.000
_cell.angle_alpha   90.00
_cell.angle_beta   90.00
_cell.angle_gamma   90.00
#
_symmetry.space_group_name_H-M   'P 1'
#
loop_
_entity.id
_entity.type
_entity.pdbx_description
1 polymer ?
#
loop_
_entity_poly.entity_id
_entity_poly.type
_entity_poly.pdbx_seq_one_letter_code
_entity_poly.pdbx_strand_id
1 'polypeptide(L)'
;MFDRLIAYLDSIHARDPAPRSRWEILLYPGVIALGLHRVAHWLFEAEMFFLARVVNHFSRFLTAIDIHPGATIGRNFFIDHGFTVIGETAEIGDNVTIYQCVTLGGTNPTNGQPGKRHPTLRDNVIIGSGAQVIGPIVVGERARVGANAVVTDDVPEGATMIGLKARSTLVPAEEWVKTFIPYGTPCDEPCQEEAGRSSRDDVERLQSEIRALRAEMDELRRALPVPATPSAPKRKSATKA
;
A
#
# COMPACT_ATOMS: atom_id res chain seq x y z
N MET A 1 -8.04 15.61 -31.57
CA MET A 1 -8.22 14.23 -31.02
C MET A 1 -6.87 13.56 -30.85
N PHE A 2 -6.06 13.51 -31.92
CA PHE A 2 -4.65 13.07 -31.87
C PHE A 2 -3.83 13.74 -30.76
N ASP A 3 -3.99 15.03 -30.52
CA ASP A 3 -3.22 15.79 -29.52
C ASP A 3 -3.45 15.26 -28.09
N ARG A 4 -4.66 14.78 -27.78
CA ARG A 4 -4.98 14.14 -26.50
C ARG A 4 -4.33 12.76 -26.38
N LEU A 5 -4.23 12.01 -27.48
CA LEU A 5 -3.53 10.72 -27.50
C LEU A 5 -2.02 10.92 -27.37
N ILE A 6 -1.45 11.91 -28.06
CA ILE A 6 -0.02 12.25 -27.96
C ILE A 6 0.31 12.67 -26.53
N ALA A 7 -0.43 13.62 -25.95
CA ALA A 7 -0.24 14.02 -24.54
C ALA A 7 -0.40 12.85 -23.56
N TYR A 8 -1.30 11.90 -23.82
CA TYR A 8 -1.44 10.68 -23.03
C TYR A 8 -0.19 9.80 -23.10
N LEU A 9 0.30 9.50 -24.30
CA LEU A 9 1.51 8.67 -24.50
C LEU A 9 2.77 9.35 -23.95
N ASP A 10 2.92 10.65 -24.15
CA ASP A 10 4.02 11.44 -23.60
C ASP A 10 3.97 11.44 -22.06
N SER A 11 2.77 11.47 -21.45
CA SER A 11 2.61 11.33 -19.99
C SER A 11 3.00 9.95 -19.46
N ILE A 12 2.89 8.88 -20.27
CA ILE A 12 3.37 7.54 -19.90
C ILE A 12 4.89 7.49 -20.04
N HIS A 13 5.44 7.99 -21.14
CA HIS A 13 6.89 8.03 -21.37
C HIS A 13 7.65 8.85 -20.31
N ALA A 14 6.99 9.83 -19.69
CA ALA A 14 7.54 10.58 -18.55
C ALA A 14 7.50 9.82 -17.21
N ARG A 15 6.77 8.70 -17.12
CA ARG A 15 6.59 7.89 -15.91
C ARG A 15 7.23 6.51 -15.98
N ASP A 16 7.32 5.92 -17.18
CA ASP A 16 8.01 4.67 -17.46
C ASP A 16 9.24 4.92 -18.36
N PRO A 17 10.47 4.63 -17.90
CA PRO A 17 11.70 4.78 -18.68
C PRO A 17 12.00 3.58 -19.61
N ALA A 18 11.23 2.50 -19.59
CA ALA A 18 11.47 1.30 -20.40
C ALA A 18 11.27 1.45 -21.94
N PRO A 19 10.24 2.16 -22.45
CA PRO A 19 9.94 2.21 -23.87
C PRO A 19 10.90 3.18 -24.57
N ARG A 20 11.53 2.72 -25.66
CA ARG A 20 12.49 3.54 -26.45
C ARG A 20 11.78 4.59 -27.30
N SER A 21 10.47 4.44 -27.50
CA SER A 21 9.63 5.37 -28.24
C SER A 21 8.18 5.30 -27.76
N ARG A 22 7.44 6.40 -27.93
CA ARG A 22 5.99 6.47 -27.67
C ARG A 22 5.13 5.49 -28.47
N TRP A 23 5.69 4.87 -29.52
CA TRP A 23 4.99 3.87 -30.33
C TRP A 23 4.97 2.50 -29.66
N GLU A 24 6.00 2.15 -28.86
CA GLU A 24 6.01 0.93 -28.06
C GLU A 24 4.92 0.95 -26.98
N ILE A 25 4.62 2.14 -26.44
CA ILE A 25 3.57 2.37 -25.43
C ILE A 25 2.17 1.99 -25.93
N LEU A 26 1.90 2.05 -27.25
CA LEU A 26 0.63 1.61 -27.81
C LEU A 26 0.37 0.10 -27.64
N LEU A 27 1.42 -0.69 -27.42
CA LEU A 27 1.33 -2.14 -27.20
C LEU A 27 1.11 -2.49 -25.71
N TYR A 28 1.08 -1.50 -24.81
CA TYR A 28 0.94 -1.77 -23.38
C TYR A 28 -0.48 -2.25 -23.06
N PRO A 29 -0.64 -3.29 -22.21
CA PRO A 29 -1.95 -3.83 -21.88
C PRO A 29 -2.86 -2.78 -21.25
N GLY A 30 -2.30 -1.88 -20.42
CA GLY A 30 -3.04 -0.75 -19.83
C GLY A 30 -3.60 0.24 -20.85
N VAL A 31 -2.86 0.53 -21.92
CA VAL A 31 -3.28 1.44 -22.99
C VAL A 31 -4.40 0.83 -23.83
N ILE A 32 -4.25 -0.45 -24.18
CA ILE A 32 -5.28 -1.21 -24.91
C ILE A 32 -6.55 -1.34 -24.05
N ALA A 33 -6.41 -1.68 -22.76
CA ALA A 33 -7.53 -1.81 -21.83
C ALA A 33 -8.27 -0.49 -21.63
N LEU A 34 -7.56 0.63 -21.47
CA LEU A 34 -8.18 1.95 -21.33
C LEU A 34 -8.90 2.38 -22.62
N GLY A 35 -8.35 2.06 -23.79
CA GLY A 35 -9.00 2.29 -25.09
C GLY A 35 -10.33 1.55 -25.21
N LEU A 36 -10.34 0.24 -24.92
CA LEU A 36 -11.54 -0.59 -24.94
C LEU A 36 -12.53 -0.21 -23.83
N HIS A 37 -12.06 0.15 -22.64
CA HIS A 37 -12.90 0.66 -21.56
C HIS A 37 -13.64 1.93 -21.97
N ARG A 38 -13.01 2.89 -22.69
CA ARG A 38 -13.73 4.09 -23.16
C ARG A 38 -14.88 3.78 -24.12
N VAL A 39 -14.75 2.72 -24.94
CA VAL A 39 -15.84 2.21 -25.78
C VAL A 39 -16.92 1.53 -24.94
N ALA A 40 -16.52 0.71 -23.96
CA ALA A 40 -17.44 0.03 -23.05
C ALA A 40 -18.23 1.01 -22.16
N HIS A 41 -17.57 2.06 -21.67
CA HIS A 41 -18.16 3.13 -20.86
C HIS A 41 -19.20 3.91 -21.66
N TRP A 42 -18.88 4.30 -22.90
CA TRP A 42 -19.86 4.95 -23.79
C TRP A 42 -21.09 4.06 -24.06
N LEU A 43 -20.89 2.75 -24.27
CA LEU A 43 -22.01 1.79 -24.39
C LEU A 43 -22.81 1.66 -23.08
N PHE A 44 -22.16 1.83 -21.92
CA PHE A 44 -22.80 1.77 -20.61
C PHE A 44 -23.62 3.03 -20.32
N GLU A 45 -23.10 4.22 -20.65
CA GLU A 45 -23.83 5.49 -20.60
C GLU A 45 -25.03 5.52 -21.57
N ALA A 46 -24.93 4.81 -22.70
CA ALA A 46 -26.03 4.60 -23.65
C ALA A 46 -27.03 3.50 -23.23
N GLU A 47 -26.95 2.98 -21.99
CA GLU A 47 -27.77 1.88 -21.45
C GLU A 47 -27.65 0.54 -22.20
N MET A 48 -26.67 0.39 -23.11
CA MET A 48 -26.40 -0.81 -23.90
C MET A 48 -25.57 -1.83 -23.09
N PHE A 49 -25.99 -2.10 -21.85
CA PHE A 49 -25.22 -2.80 -20.81
C PHE A 49 -24.66 -4.16 -21.25
N PHE A 50 -25.41 -4.95 -22.03
CA PHE A 50 -24.94 -6.23 -22.55
C PHE A 50 -23.70 -6.05 -23.44
N LEU A 51 -23.74 -5.09 -24.38
CA LEU A 51 -22.62 -4.82 -25.28
C LEU A 51 -21.43 -4.20 -24.54
N ALA A 52 -21.69 -3.32 -23.58
CA ALA A 52 -20.67 -2.80 -22.68
C ALA A 52 -19.93 -3.94 -21.94
N ARG A 53 -20.67 -4.95 -21.44
CA ARG A 53 -20.08 -6.14 -20.83
C ARG A 53 -19.36 -7.03 -21.84
N VAL A 54 -19.82 -7.18 -23.08
CA VAL A 54 -19.08 -7.90 -24.14
C VAL A 54 -17.72 -7.26 -24.40
N VAL A 55 -17.67 -5.93 -24.58
CA VAL A 55 -16.41 -5.19 -24.79
C VAL A 55 -15.49 -5.33 -23.57
N ASN A 56 -16.02 -5.25 -22.33
CA ASN A 56 -15.20 -5.46 -21.13
C ASN A 56 -14.58 -6.87 -21.07
N HIS A 57 -15.36 -7.94 -21.28
CA HIS A 57 -14.80 -9.30 -21.22
C HIS A 57 -13.79 -9.55 -22.34
N PHE A 58 -13.99 -8.97 -23.52
CA PHE A 58 -12.99 -9.02 -24.60
C PHE A 58 -11.71 -8.28 -24.23
N SER A 59 -11.81 -7.07 -23.64
CA SER A 59 -10.67 -6.32 -23.10
C SER A 59 -9.90 -7.13 -22.05
N ARG A 60 -10.62 -7.72 -21.08
CA ARG A 60 -10.04 -8.59 -20.06
C ARG A 60 -9.37 -9.83 -20.64
N PHE A 61 -9.96 -10.45 -21.67
CA PHE A 61 -9.36 -11.60 -22.35
C PHE A 61 -8.01 -11.24 -23.01
N LEU A 62 -7.92 -10.08 -23.66
CA LEU A 62 -6.70 -9.63 -24.33
C LEU A 62 -5.61 -9.11 -23.39
N THR A 63 -5.99 -8.45 -22.28
CA THR A 63 -5.06 -7.65 -21.46
C THR A 63 -4.87 -8.16 -20.03
N ALA A 64 -5.69 -9.12 -19.60
CA ALA A 64 -5.85 -9.53 -18.20
C ALA A 64 -6.28 -8.40 -17.23
N ILE A 65 -6.76 -7.25 -17.73
CA ILE A 65 -7.26 -6.13 -16.92
C ILE A 65 -8.79 -6.11 -17.00
N ASP A 66 -9.49 -6.16 -15.86
CA ASP A 66 -10.96 -6.04 -15.78
C ASP A 66 -11.31 -4.61 -15.35
N ILE A 67 -11.87 -3.80 -16.25
CA ILE A 67 -12.31 -2.43 -15.94
C ILE A 67 -13.80 -2.35 -16.18
N HIS A 68 -14.59 -2.41 -15.10
CA HIS A 68 -16.04 -2.40 -15.22
C HIS A 68 -16.51 -1.19 -16.03
N PRO A 69 -17.44 -1.35 -17.01
CA PRO A 69 -17.85 -0.26 -17.89
C PRO A 69 -18.32 1.00 -17.17
N GLY A 70 -19.03 0.87 -16.04
CA GLY A 70 -19.49 2.00 -15.22
C GLY A 70 -18.41 2.76 -14.44
N ALA A 71 -17.15 2.30 -14.41
CA ALA A 71 -16.07 3.01 -13.71
C ALA A 71 -15.75 4.33 -14.40
N THR A 72 -15.52 5.39 -13.62
CA THR A 72 -15.24 6.74 -14.15
C THR A 72 -13.74 7.02 -14.10
N ILE A 73 -13.13 7.33 -15.26
CA ILE A 73 -11.67 7.49 -15.39
C ILE A 73 -11.30 8.83 -16.06
N GLY A 74 -10.49 9.61 -15.34
CA GLY A 74 -9.93 10.88 -15.78
C GLY A 74 -8.89 10.80 -16.90
N ARG A 75 -8.06 11.84 -16.97
CA ARG A 75 -6.97 12.01 -17.94
C ARG A 75 -5.70 11.38 -17.41
N ASN A 76 -4.84 10.93 -18.33
CA ASN A 76 -3.49 10.45 -18.01
C ASN A 76 -3.43 9.29 -16.99
N PHE A 77 -4.53 8.54 -16.83
CA PHE A 77 -4.55 7.32 -16.03
C PHE A 77 -3.64 6.27 -16.66
N PHE A 78 -2.63 5.84 -15.90
CA PHE A 78 -1.61 4.91 -16.35
C PHE A 78 -1.73 3.59 -15.58
N ILE A 79 -1.92 2.49 -16.31
CA ILE A 79 -1.71 1.14 -15.79
C ILE A 79 -0.42 0.64 -16.45
N ASP A 80 0.63 0.48 -15.65
CA ASP A 80 1.97 0.14 -16.16
C ASP A 80 2.01 -1.28 -16.72
N HIS A 81 1.27 -2.19 -16.09
CA HIS A 81 1.29 -3.63 -16.37
C HIS A 81 -0.15 -4.20 -16.43
N GLY A 82 -0.32 -5.52 -16.29
CA GLY A 82 -1.63 -6.21 -16.37
C GLY A 82 -2.28 -6.59 -15.04
N PHE A 83 -3.24 -7.52 -15.08
CA PHE A 83 -3.82 -8.21 -13.92
C PHE A 83 -4.53 -7.32 -12.88
N THR A 84 -4.95 -6.13 -13.28
CA THR A 84 -5.62 -5.14 -12.41
C THR A 84 -7.15 -5.29 -12.50
N VAL A 85 -7.85 -5.10 -11.38
CA VAL A 85 -9.32 -5.17 -11.28
C VAL A 85 -9.87 -3.83 -10.79
N ILE A 86 -10.75 -3.22 -11.57
CA ILE A 86 -11.41 -1.93 -11.28
C ILE A 86 -12.92 -2.14 -11.31
N GLY A 87 -13.56 -2.01 -10.15
CA GLY A 87 -14.99 -2.27 -10.01
C GLY A 87 -15.91 -1.11 -10.44
N GLU A 88 -17.21 -1.41 -10.51
CA GLU A 88 -18.23 -0.57 -11.17
C GLU A 88 -18.28 0.88 -10.73
N THR A 89 -18.27 1.14 -9.43
CA THR A 89 -18.45 2.49 -8.88
C THR A 89 -17.11 3.11 -8.48
N ALA A 90 -16.02 2.68 -9.10
CA ALA A 90 -14.71 3.28 -8.93
C ALA A 90 -14.64 4.63 -9.65
N GLU A 91 -14.07 5.63 -8.99
CA GLU A 91 -13.76 6.93 -9.58
C GLU A 91 -12.24 7.11 -9.55
N ILE A 92 -11.65 7.48 -10.67
CA ILE A 92 -10.21 7.66 -10.82
C ILE A 92 -9.95 9.04 -11.40
N GLY A 93 -9.26 9.88 -10.63
CA GLY A 93 -8.86 11.23 -11.01
C GLY A 93 -7.78 11.29 -12.09
N ASP A 94 -7.22 12.49 -12.27
CA ASP A 94 -6.22 12.78 -13.29
C ASP A 94 -4.81 12.34 -12.86
N ASN A 95 -3.99 11.91 -13.82
CA ASN A 95 -2.59 11.50 -13.65
C ASN A 95 -2.36 10.34 -12.65
N VAL A 96 -3.41 9.62 -12.25
CA VAL A 96 -3.31 8.44 -11.38
C VAL A 96 -2.46 7.35 -12.05
N THR A 97 -1.64 6.66 -11.26
CA THR A 97 -0.79 5.56 -11.73
C THR A 97 -1.02 4.30 -10.89
N ILE A 98 -1.27 3.17 -11.56
CA ILE A 98 -1.55 1.87 -10.94
C ILE A 98 -0.63 0.81 -11.53
N TYR A 99 -0.03 0.01 -10.64
CA TYR A 99 0.83 -1.12 -11.00
C TYR A 99 0.04 -2.45 -11.07
N GLN A 100 0.69 -3.54 -11.46
CA GLN A 100 0.08 -4.87 -11.64
C GLN A 100 -0.64 -5.39 -10.39
N CYS A 101 -1.63 -6.27 -10.59
CA CYS A 101 -2.32 -7.01 -9.53
C CYS A 101 -3.08 -6.14 -8.50
N VAL A 102 -3.31 -4.86 -8.81
CA VAL A 102 -4.07 -3.96 -7.95
C VAL A 102 -5.57 -4.24 -8.07
N THR A 103 -6.27 -4.14 -6.94
CA THR A 103 -7.74 -4.26 -6.88
C THR A 103 -8.34 -2.99 -6.30
N LEU A 104 -9.21 -2.32 -7.07
CA LEU A 104 -10.13 -1.29 -6.57
C LEU A 104 -11.48 -1.97 -6.32
N GLY A 105 -11.58 -2.60 -5.14
CA GLY A 105 -12.60 -3.60 -4.81
C GLY A 105 -13.79 -3.04 -4.03
N GLY A 106 -14.91 -3.74 -4.13
CA GLY A 106 -16.14 -3.39 -3.43
C GLY A 106 -16.19 -3.95 -2.01
N THR A 107 -16.69 -3.19 -1.03
CA THR A 107 -17.16 -3.75 0.24
C THR A 107 -18.58 -4.31 0.11
N ASN A 108 -18.84 -5.43 0.80
CA ASN A 108 -20.18 -6.01 1.02
C ASN A 108 -21.00 -6.28 -0.27
N PRO A 109 -20.78 -7.41 -0.95
CA PRO A 109 -21.58 -7.82 -2.11
C PRO A 109 -22.98 -8.35 -1.75
N THR A 110 -23.26 -8.56 -0.46
CA THR A 110 -24.29 -9.49 0.03
C THR A 110 -25.67 -8.89 0.30
N ASN A 111 -25.80 -7.57 0.36
CA ASN A 111 -27.06 -6.88 0.67
C ASN A 111 -27.80 -6.33 -0.57
N GLY A 112 -27.28 -6.55 -1.79
CA GLY A 112 -28.00 -6.31 -3.05
C GLY A 112 -28.38 -4.86 -3.35
N GLN A 113 -27.99 -3.89 -2.52
CA GLN A 113 -28.33 -2.48 -2.69
C GLN A 113 -27.43 -1.83 -3.76
N PRO A 114 -27.98 -1.23 -4.83
CA PRO A 114 -27.20 -0.45 -5.78
C PRO A 114 -26.64 0.80 -5.08
N GLY A 115 -25.33 1.02 -5.19
CA GLY A 115 -24.66 2.14 -4.53
C GLY A 115 -23.15 2.21 -4.73
N LYS A 116 -22.58 3.33 -4.27
CA LYS A 116 -21.13 3.57 -4.19
C LYS A 116 -20.52 2.57 -3.20
N ARG A 117 -19.59 1.76 -3.69
CA ARG A 117 -18.96 0.67 -2.90
C ARG A 117 -17.49 0.43 -3.23
N HIS A 118 -16.97 1.05 -4.28
CA HIS A 118 -15.57 0.98 -4.71
C HIS A 118 -14.87 2.34 -4.48
N PRO A 119 -13.54 2.40 -4.47
CA PRO A 119 -12.80 3.60 -4.08
C PRO A 119 -12.99 4.80 -5.00
N THR A 120 -12.71 5.99 -4.47
CA THR A 120 -12.43 7.21 -5.25
C THR A 120 -10.96 7.57 -5.08
N LEU A 121 -10.17 7.44 -6.15
CA LEU A 121 -8.79 7.91 -6.21
C LEU A 121 -8.76 9.35 -6.70
N ARG A 122 -8.20 10.27 -5.91
CA ARG A 122 -7.97 11.67 -6.32
C ARG A 122 -6.78 11.77 -7.27
N ASP A 123 -6.54 12.98 -7.76
CA ASP A 123 -5.50 13.23 -8.75
C ASP A 123 -4.10 12.86 -8.24
N ASN A 124 -3.19 12.53 -9.16
CA ASN A 124 -1.78 12.25 -8.89
C ASN A 124 -1.52 11.08 -7.90
N VAL A 125 -2.53 10.25 -7.59
CA VAL A 125 -2.41 9.08 -6.71
C VAL A 125 -1.56 7.97 -7.36
N ILE A 126 -0.77 7.27 -6.55
CA ILE A 126 0.05 6.13 -6.99
C ILE A 126 -0.31 4.89 -6.17
N ILE A 127 -0.76 3.81 -6.84
CA ILE A 127 -1.10 2.54 -6.19
C ILE A 127 -0.09 1.45 -6.60
N GLY A 128 0.76 1.05 -5.67
CA GLY A 128 1.80 0.05 -5.83
C GLY A 128 1.27 -1.37 -6.12
N SER A 129 2.12 -2.21 -6.68
CA SER A 129 1.75 -3.53 -7.20
C SER A 129 1.11 -4.42 -6.13
N GLY A 130 0.04 -5.13 -6.49
CA GLY A 130 -0.67 -6.04 -5.59
C GLY A 130 -1.51 -5.38 -4.50
N ALA A 131 -1.54 -4.04 -4.41
CA ALA A 131 -2.32 -3.36 -3.38
C ALA A 131 -3.84 -3.56 -3.57
N GLN A 132 -4.53 -3.75 -2.45
CA GLN A 132 -5.97 -3.98 -2.39
C GLN A 132 -6.62 -2.76 -1.71
N VAL A 133 -7.30 -1.92 -2.49
CA VAL A 133 -8.02 -0.73 -2.00
C VAL A 133 -9.51 -1.08 -2.02
N ILE A 134 -10.11 -1.27 -0.85
CA ILE A 134 -11.39 -1.97 -0.69
C ILE A 134 -12.41 -1.06 -0.01
N GLY A 135 -13.55 -0.83 -0.67
CA GLY A 135 -14.68 -0.08 -0.15
C GLY A 135 -14.86 1.31 -0.76
N PRO A 136 -15.93 2.04 -0.40
CA PRO A 136 -16.23 3.40 -0.87
C PRO A 136 -15.34 4.47 -0.19
N ILE A 137 -14.04 4.21 -0.12
CA ILE A 137 -13.04 5.06 0.54
C ILE A 137 -12.41 6.04 -0.45
N VAL A 138 -11.95 7.17 0.07
CA VAL A 138 -11.26 8.22 -0.70
C VAL A 138 -9.75 8.10 -0.48
N VAL A 139 -9.00 7.96 -1.57
CA VAL A 139 -7.53 8.10 -1.56
C VAL A 139 -7.19 9.53 -1.98
N GLY A 140 -6.70 10.33 -1.04
CA GLY A 140 -6.44 11.77 -1.19
C GLY A 140 -5.41 12.14 -2.26
N GLU A 141 -5.40 13.41 -2.69
CA GLU A 141 -4.54 13.84 -3.80
C GLU A 141 -3.05 13.58 -3.50
N ARG A 142 -2.28 13.18 -4.51
CA ARG A 142 -0.83 12.88 -4.40
C ARG A 142 -0.48 11.78 -3.38
N ALA A 143 -1.47 11.08 -2.81
CA ALA A 143 -1.25 9.99 -1.88
C ALA A 143 -0.69 8.76 -2.58
N ARG A 144 -0.02 7.91 -1.80
CA ARG A 144 0.63 6.69 -2.29
C ARG A 144 0.15 5.49 -1.49
N VAL A 145 -0.09 4.38 -2.16
CA VAL A 145 -0.35 3.09 -1.53
C VAL A 145 0.80 2.16 -1.91
N GLY A 146 1.46 1.58 -0.91
CA GLY A 146 2.59 0.68 -1.09
C GLY A 146 2.19 -0.65 -1.71
N ALA A 147 3.16 -1.36 -2.27
CA ALA A 147 2.94 -2.69 -2.84
C ALA A 147 2.37 -3.66 -1.79
N ASN A 148 1.41 -4.50 -2.20
CA ASN A 148 0.64 -5.44 -1.37
C ASN A 148 -0.06 -4.81 -0.14
N ALA A 149 -0.18 -3.49 -0.05
CA ALA A 149 -0.91 -2.87 1.06
C ALA A 149 -2.42 -3.13 0.94
N VAL A 150 -3.08 -3.33 2.08
CA VAL A 150 -4.55 -3.47 2.14
C VAL A 150 -5.12 -2.23 2.80
N VAL A 151 -5.87 -1.43 2.04
CA VAL A 151 -6.41 -0.15 2.47
C VAL A 151 -7.93 -0.25 2.53
N THR A 152 -8.50 -0.05 3.71
CA THR A 152 -9.94 -0.14 3.99
C THR A 152 -10.52 1.13 4.60
N ASP A 153 -9.71 2.18 4.72
CA ASP A 153 -10.04 3.45 5.36
C ASP A 153 -9.54 4.59 4.46
N ASP A 154 -10.09 5.79 4.62
CA ASP A 154 -9.69 6.96 3.83
C ASP A 154 -8.20 7.31 4.02
N VAL A 155 -7.55 7.69 2.93
CA VAL A 155 -6.13 8.05 2.90
C VAL A 155 -5.99 9.57 2.79
N PRO A 156 -5.32 10.25 3.75
CA PRO A 156 -5.10 11.70 3.66
C PRO A 156 -4.27 12.12 2.44
N GLU A 157 -4.43 13.38 2.03
CA GLU A 157 -3.66 14.00 0.96
C GLU A 157 -2.14 13.87 1.19
N GLY A 158 -1.40 13.44 0.18
CA GLY A 158 0.06 13.22 0.24
C GLY A 158 0.52 12.09 1.17
N ALA A 159 -0.37 11.43 1.90
CA ALA A 159 -0.01 10.33 2.79
C ALA A 159 0.50 9.10 2.02
N THR A 160 1.31 8.27 2.67
CA THR A 160 1.80 7.02 2.10
C THR A 160 1.36 5.85 2.98
N MET A 161 0.43 5.04 2.48
CA MET A 161 -0.06 3.84 3.16
C MET A 161 0.88 2.67 2.89
N ILE A 162 1.35 2.00 3.93
CA ILE A 162 2.18 0.80 3.82
C ILE A 162 1.65 -0.30 4.74
N GLY A 163 1.83 -1.56 4.34
CA GLY A 163 1.49 -2.72 5.14
C GLY A 163 0.11 -3.33 4.87
N LEU A 164 -0.05 -4.58 5.31
CA LEU A 164 -1.26 -5.38 5.18
C LEU A 164 -2.18 -5.12 6.38
N LYS A 165 -3.41 -4.63 6.17
CA LYS A 165 -4.42 -4.54 7.24
C LYS A 165 -5.18 -5.86 7.38
N ALA A 166 -4.53 -6.84 8.01
CA ALA A 166 -5.16 -8.01 8.62
C ALA A 166 -4.70 -8.11 10.08
N ARG A 167 -5.55 -8.63 10.98
CA ARG A 167 -5.19 -8.95 12.38
C ARG A 167 -5.83 -10.28 12.77
N SER A 168 -5.11 -11.10 13.53
CA SER A 168 -5.40 -12.54 13.63
C SER A 168 -6.32 -12.94 14.77
N THR A 169 -6.95 -14.09 14.58
CA THR A 169 -7.35 -15.04 15.63
C THR A 169 -6.08 -15.80 16.11
N LEU A 170 -5.89 -16.09 17.41
CA LEU A 170 -4.81 -16.98 17.89
C LEU A 170 -5.37 -18.38 18.18
N VAL A 171 -4.45 -19.32 18.38
CA VAL A 171 -4.59 -20.75 18.07
C VAL A 171 -4.03 -21.67 19.21
N PRO A 172 -4.73 -21.93 20.36
CA PRO A 172 -4.36 -23.00 21.31
C PRO A 172 -4.74 -24.40 20.81
N ALA A 173 -3.79 -25.05 20.12
CA ALA A 173 -3.89 -26.22 19.23
C ALA A 173 -4.53 -27.55 19.72
N GLU A 174 -5.30 -27.57 20.80
CA GLU A 174 -5.94 -28.76 21.37
C GLU A 174 -7.22 -29.16 20.62
N GLU A 175 -7.80 -28.24 19.83
CA GLU A 175 -8.99 -28.46 18.99
C GLU A 175 -8.67 -28.70 17.51
N TRP A 176 -7.48 -29.23 17.22
CA TRP A 176 -7.04 -29.50 15.86
C TRP A 176 -7.88 -30.59 15.18
N VAL A 177 -9.00 -30.17 14.56
CA VAL A 177 -9.93 -31.02 13.84
C VAL A 177 -9.19 -31.72 12.69
N LYS A 178 -9.06 -33.04 12.76
CA LYS A 178 -8.34 -33.87 11.76
C LYS A 178 -9.02 -33.94 10.38
N THR A 179 -10.12 -33.22 10.19
CA THR A 179 -10.82 -33.07 8.91
C THR A 179 -10.15 -31.96 8.10
N PHE A 180 -10.08 -32.08 6.79
CA PHE A 180 -9.54 -31.01 5.93
C PHE A 180 -10.35 -29.71 6.09
N ILE A 181 -9.75 -28.70 6.71
CA ILE A 181 -10.24 -27.32 6.77
C ILE A 181 -9.49 -26.51 5.71
N PRO A 182 -10.02 -26.35 4.48
CA PRO A 182 -9.48 -25.36 3.57
C PRO A 182 -9.57 -23.97 4.22
N TYR A 183 -8.54 -23.16 4.04
CA TYR A 183 -8.36 -21.77 4.52
C TYR A 183 -7.89 -21.52 5.97
N GLY A 184 -7.93 -22.50 6.90
CA GLY A 184 -7.38 -22.39 8.29
C GLY A 184 -8.07 -21.32 9.18
N THR A 185 -8.62 -21.60 10.36
CA THR A 185 -8.24 -22.49 11.48
C THR A 185 -9.53 -22.86 12.28
N PRO A 186 -9.48 -23.79 13.27
CA PRO A 186 -10.58 -24.00 14.24
C PRO A 186 -10.91 -22.74 15.08
N CYS A 187 -12.02 -22.77 15.82
CA CYS A 187 -12.67 -21.56 16.36
C CYS A 187 -12.50 -21.29 17.85
N ASP A 188 -12.37 -22.28 18.74
CA ASP A 188 -12.54 -22.04 20.19
C ASP A 188 -11.19 -21.70 20.86
N GLU A 189 -10.39 -21.03 20.05
CA GLU A 189 -8.98 -20.71 20.16
C GLU A 189 -8.88 -19.16 19.99
N PRO A 190 -8.43 -18.34 20.98
CA PRO A 190 -8.85 -16.92 21.06
C PRO A 190 -7.89 -15.85 20.49
N CYS A 191 -8.43 -14.97 19.64
CA CYS A 191 -7.79 -13.76 19.10
C CYS A 191 -7.01 -12.87 20.12
N GLN A 192 -5.68 -12.89 20.06
CA GLN A 192 -4.74 -11.89 20.58
C GLN A 192 -4.91 -11.49 22.07
N GLU A 193 -4.20 -12.16 22.98
CA GLU A 193 -4.08 -11.66 24.37
C GLU A 193 -2.90 -10.70 24.60
N GLU A 194 -1.84 -10.72 23.78
CA GLU A 194 -0.62 -9.91 24.03
C GLU A 194 -0.43 -8.67 23.13
N ALA A 195 -1.23 -8.50 22.08
CA ALA A 195 -1.20 -7.27 21.26
C ALA A 195 -1.97 -6.08 21.89
N GLY A 196 -2.50 -6.26 23.11
CA GLY A 196 -3.30 -5.28 23.85
C GLY A 196 -2.56 -4.53 24.95
N ARG A 197 -1.35 -4.96 25.35
CA ARG A 197 -0.49 -4.14 26.23
C ARG A 197 0.16 -3.08 25.37
N SER A 198 -0.12 -1.82 25.69
CA SER A 198 0.27 -0.68 24.88
C SER A 198 1.78 -0.67 24.68
N SER A 199 2.21 -0.63 23.42
CA SER A 199 3.63 -0.56 23.06
C SER A 199 4.32 0.71 23.62
N ARG A 200 3.57 1.70 24.12
CA ARG A 200 4.12 2.82 24.89
C ARG A 200 4.46 2.41 26.31
N ASP A 201 3.62 1.62 26.97
CA ASP A 201 3.78 1.21 28.37
C ASP A 201 5.02 0.32 28.51
N ASP A 202 5.26 -0.57 27.55
CA ASP A 202 6.50 -1.36 27.48
C ASP A 202 7.73 -0.51 27.18
N VAL A 203 7.62 0.51 26.33
CA VAL A 203 8.71 1.46 26.06
C VAL A 203 9.00 2.33 27.30
N GLU A 204 7.98 2.78 28.03
CA GLU A 204 8.13 3.53 29.28
C GLU A 204 8.74 2.68 30.40
N ARG A 205 8.32 1.41 30.51
CA ARG A 205 8.93 0.41 31.39
C ARG A 205 10.42 0.21 31.07
N LEU A 206 10.76 -0.14 29.83
CA LEU A 206 12.16 -0.34 29.41
C LEU A 206 13.00 0.94 29.56
N GLN A 207 12.44 2.12 29.32
CA GLN A 207 13.12 3.39 29.60
C GLN A 207 13.35 3.61 31.10
N SER A 208 12.42 3.18 31.98
CA SER A 208 12.62 3.26 33.43
C SER A 208 13.75 2.34 33.90
N GLU A 209 13.80 1.11 33.39
CA GLU A 209 14.85 0.12 33.68
C GLU A 209 16.22 0.61 33.20
N ILE A 210 16.31 1.16 31.98
CA ILE A 210 17.55 1.75 31.44
C ILE A 210 18.01 2.96 32.29
N ARG A 211 17.09 3.78 32.82
CA ARG A 211 17.45 4.88 33.73
C ARG A 211 18.00 4.36 35.07
N ALA A 212 17.40 3.34 35.65
CA ALA A 212 17.87 2.71 36.89
C ALA A 212 19.28 2.10 36.71
N LEU A 213 19.47 1.27 35.68
CA LEU A 213 20.76 0.65 35.37
C LEU A 213 21.87 1.68 35.09
N ARG A 214 21.53 2.83 34.48
CA ARG A 214 22.50 3.93 34.29
C ARG A 214 22.89 4.61 35.60
N ALA A 215 21.94 4.80 36.52
CA ALA A 215 22.24 5.37 37.84
C ALA A 215 23.15 4.43 38.66
N GLU A 216 22.86 3.13 38.65
CA GLU A 216 23.68 2.10 39.30
C GLU A 216 25.08 1.98 38.66
N MET A 217 25.17 2.02 37.34
CA MET A 217 26.46 2.10 36.61
C MET A 217 27.27 3.33 36.99
N ASP A 218 26.63 4.50 37.17
CA ASP A 218 27.31 5.73 37.57
C ASP A 218 27.71 5.73 39.05
N GLU A 219 26.98 5.03 39.92
CA GLU A 219 27.34 4.82 41.32
C GLU A 219 28.54 3.86 41.44
N LEU A 220 28.52 2.73 40.73
CA LEU A 220 29.66 1.81 40.61
C LEU A 220 30.89 2.51 40.01
N ARG A 221 30.73 3.40 39.03
CA ARG A 221 31.81 4.23 38.47
C ARG A 221 32.38 5.25 39.45
N ARG A 222 31.60 5.74 40.42
CA ARG A 222 32.09 6.60 41.50
C ARG A 222 32.74 5.81 42.63
N ALA A 223 32.30 4.57 42.85
CA ALA A 223 32.90 3.65 43.83
C ALA A 223 34.22 3.03 43.34
N LEU A 224 34.45 2.97 42.03
CA LEU A 224 35.72 2.56 41.44
C LEU A 224 36.84 3.58 41.77
N PRO A 225 37.94 3.17 42.44
CA PRO A 225 39.05 4.06 42.73
C PRO A 225 39.68 4.60 41.46
N VAL A 226 39.93 5.91 41.41
CA VAL A 226 40.70 6.54 40.33
C VAL A 226 42.09 5.89 40.28
N PRO A 227 42.55 5.38 39.12
CA PRO A 227 43.89 4.82 39.02
C PRO A 227 44.91 5.92 39.33
N ALA A 228 45.77 5.66 40.32
CA ALA A 228 46.71 6.65 40.83
C ALA A 228 47.62 7.17 39.71
N THR A 229 47.59 8.48 39.45
CA THR A 229 48.50 9.14 38.52
C THR A 229 49.94 8.95 38.98
N PRO A 230 50.84 8.41 38.14
CA PRO A 230 52.23 8.22 38.52
C PRO A 230 52.90 9.58 38.78
N SER A 231 53.45 9.75 39.98
CA SER A 231 54.04 11.02 40.41
C SER A 231 55.26 11.40 39.58
N ALA A 232 55.27 12.60 38.98
CA ALA A 232 56.43 13.11 38.26
C ALA A 232 57.68 13.19 39.16
N PRO A 233 58.87 12.81 38.67
CA PRO A 233 60.06 12.75 39.50
C PRO A 233 60.57 14.14 39.88
N LYS A 234 60.74 14.39 41.19
CA LYS A 234 61.37 15.63 41.71
C LYS A 234 62.83 15.70 41.25
N ARG A 235 63.11 16.60 40.30
CA ARG A 235 64.47 16.91 39.85
C ARG A 235 65.22 17.63 41.00
N LYS A 236 66.22 16.96 41.59
CA LYS A 236 67.05 17.54 42.66
C LYS A 236 67.86 18.72 42.11
N SER A 237 67.85 19.85 42.81
CA SER A 237 68.78 20.96 42.58
C SER A 237 70.16 20.59 43.12
N ALA A 238 71.11 20.29 42.22
CA ALA A 238 72.54 20.27 42.56
C ALA A 238 73.11 21.67 42.28
N THR A 239 73.73 22.29 43.28
CA THR A 239 74.30 23.65 43.20
C THR A 239 75.78 23.60 43.52
N LYS A 240 76.61 24.13 42.62
CA LYS A 240 78.08 24.33 42.73
C LYS A 240 78.91 23.03 42.77
N ALA A 241 80.17 23.04 42.34
CA ALA A 241 81.04 24.18 41.94
C ALA A 241 81.32 24.22 40.44
#